data_AF-A0A962N8P5-F1
#
_entry.id   AF-A0A962N8P5-F1
#
_cell.length_a   1.000
_cell.length_b   1.000
_cell.length_c   1.000
_cell.angle_alpha   90.00
_cell.angle_beta   90.00
_cell.angle_gamma   90.00
#
_symmetry.space_group_name_H-M   'P 1'
#
loop_
_entity.id
_entity.type
_entity.pdbx_description
1 polymer ?
#
loop_
_entity_poly.entity_id
_entity_poly.type
_entity_poly.pdbx_seq_one_letter_code
_entity_poly.pdbx_strand_id
1 'polypeptide(L)' 'MNASPRRALVTGGSGDIGSAVARALGAAGFAVIVHANSHIDRARDVAKAIEADGGTAS' A
#
# COMPACT_ATOMS: atom_id res chain seq x y z
N MET A 1 3.20 19.66 -15.51
CA MET A 1 3.76 19.49 -14.15
C MET A 1 3.53 18.03 -13.76
N ASN A 2 4.58 17.22 -13.70
CA ASN A 2 4.44 15.85 -13.20
C ASN A 2 4.40 15.95 -11.67
N ALA A 3 3.21 16.14 -11.11
CA ALA A 3 3.05 16.19 -9.66
C ALA A 3 3.46 14.83 -9.09
N SER A 4 4.36 14.83 -8.12
CA SER A 4 4.75 13.61 -7.40
C SER A 4 3.49 12.87 -6.93
N PRO A 5 3.45 11.53 -6.97
CA PRO A 5 2.28 10.76 -6.56
C PRO A 5 1.84 11.17 -5.15
N ARG A 6 0.54 11.42 -4.97
CA ARG A 6 -0.02 11.67 -3.64
C ARG A 6 0.21 10.42 -2.78
N ARG A 7 0.58 10.63 -1.52
CA ARG A 7 0.83 9.54 -0.57
C ARG A 7 -0.41 9.19 0.22
N ALA A 8 -0.63 7.90 0.47
CA ALA A 8 -1.70 7.40 1.32
C ALA A 8 -1.14 6.48 2.40
N LEU A 9 -1.41 6.78 3.67
CA LEU A 9 -1.07 5.90 4.80
C LEU A 9 -2.27 5.01 5.12
N VAL A 10 -2.06 3.70 5.07
CA VAL A 10 -3.07 2.71 5.46
C VAL A 10 -2.63 2.05 6.76
N THR A 11 -3.29 2.41 7.86
CA THR A 11 -3.11 1.73 9.14
C THR A 11 -3.85 0.40 9.16
N GLY A 12 -3.26 -0.62 9.80
CA GLY A 12 -3.82 -1.97 9.76
C GLY A 12 -3.74 -2.60 8.37
N GLY A 13 -2.81 -2.14 7.52
CA GLY A 13 -2.65 -2.60 6.13
C GLY A 13 -2.31 -4.08 5.99
N SER A 14 -1.90 -4.75 7.07
CA SER A 14 -1.71 -6.21 7.12
C SER A 14 -3.00 -7.02 7.31
N GLY A 15 -4.12 -6.38 7.65
CA GLY A 15 -5.42 -7.03 7.82
C GLY A 15 -6.21 -7.07 6.51
N ASP A 16 -7.29 -7.84 6.48
CA ASP A 16 -8.04 -8.10 5.23
C ASP A 16 -8.52 -6.81 4.57
N ILE A 17 -9.27 -5.97 5.30
CA ILE A 17 -9.79 -4.70 4.78
C ILE A 17 -8.66 -3.72 4.46
N GLY A 18 -7.69 -3.56 5.38
CA GLY A 18 -6.57 -2.65 5.18
C GLY A 18 -5.76 -2.99 3.93
N SER A 19 -5.52 -4.28 3.69
CA SER A 19 -4.81 -4.75 2.51
C SER A 19 -5.57 -4.47 1.21
N ALA A 20 -6.90 -4.67 1.22
CA ALA A 20 -7.76 -4.38 0.07
C ALA A 20 -7.77 -2.88 -0.26
N VAL A 21 -7.87 -2.02 0.76
CA VAL A 21 -7.80 -0.56 0.61
C VAL A 21 -6.43 -0.13 0.08
N ALA A 22 -5.34 -0.68 0.62
CA ALA A 22 -3.98 -0.39 0.16
C ALA A 22 -3.79 -0.71 -1.32
N ARG A 23 -4.25 -1.89 -1.76
CA ARG A 23 -4.22 -2.31 -3.17
C ARG A 23 -5.04 -1.39 -4.07
N ALA A 24 -6.25 -1.03 -3.65
CA ALA A 24 -7.12 -0.12 -4.40
C ALA A 24 -6.49 1.27 -4.56
N LEU A 25 -5.85 1.80 -3.53
CA LEU A 25 -5.13 3.08 -3.59
C LEU A 25 -3.90 3.00 -4.51
N GLY A 26 -3.15 1.90 -4.47
CA GLY A 26 -2.04 1.66 -5.38
C GLY A 26 -2.48 1.66 -6.85
N ALA A 27 -3.57 0.93 -7.16
CA ALA A 27 -4.18 0.91 -8.48
C ALA A 27 -4.71 2.29 -8.93
N ALA A 28 -5.11 3.15 -7.99
CA ALA A 28 -5.52 4.52 -8.24
C ALA A 28 -4.36 5.51 -8.40
N GLY A 29 -3.10 5.06 -8.37
CA GLY A 29 -1.91 5.86 -8.61
C GLY A 29 -1.34 6.59 -7.38
N PHE A 30 -1.73 6.18 -6.17
CA PHE A 30 -1.12 6.71 -4.95
C PHE A 30 0.18 5.96 -4.61
N ALA A 31 1.12 6.66 -3.97
CA ALA A 31 2.23 6.01 -3.28
C ALA A 31 1.76 5.57 -1.87
N VAL A 32 1.69 4.26 -1.62
CA VAL A 32 1.01 3.70 -0.45
C VAL A 32 2.00 3.35 0.66
N ILE A 33 1.72 3.76 1.89
CA ILE A 33 2.47 3.36 3.08
C ILE A 33 1.62 2.33 3.84
N VAL A 34 2.11 1.10 3.94
CA VAL A 34 1.37 -0.02 4.54
C VAL A 34 1.83 -0.22 5.99
N HIS A 35 1.06 0.29 6.95
CA HIS A 35 1.39 0.19 8.37
C HIS A 35 0.78 -1.07 9.00
N ALA A 36 1.59 -1.81 9.77
CA ALA A 36 1.16 -2.92 10.61
C ALA A 36 1.83 -2.88 12.00
N ASN A 37 1.11 -3.35 13.01
CA ASN A 37 1.61 -3.45 14.38
C ASN A 37 2.32 -4.79 14.66
N SER A 38 1.66 -5.92 14.36
CA SER A 38 2.15 -7.26 14.74
C SER A 38 2.42 -8.21 13.56
N HIS A 39 2.02 -7.83 12.36
CA HIS A 39 2.09 -8.69 11.16
C HIS A 39 2.88 -7.99 10.04
N ILE A 40 4.14 -7.65 10.31
CA ILE A 40 4.97 -6.89 9.37
C ILE A 40 5.21 -7.62 8.05
N ASP A 41 5.33 -8.95 8.07
CA ASP A 41 5.54 -9.71 6.84
C ASP A 41 4.32 -9.67 5.92
N ARG A 42 3.10 -9.73 6.49
CA ARG A 42 1.87 -9.52 5.72
C ARG A 42 1.80 -8.11 5.12
N ALA A 43 2.22 -7.08 5.86
CA ALA A 43 2.28 -5.72 5.30
C ALA A 43 3.30 -5.62 4.15
N ARG A 44 4.46 -6.27 4.28
CA ARG A 44 5.46 -6.35 3.21
C ARG A 44 4.93 -7.08 1.99
N ASP A 45 4.16 -8.16 2.16
CA ASP A 45 3.56 -8.88 1.05
C ASP A 45 2.50 -8.05 0.32
N VAL A 46 1.75 -7.20 1.05
CA VAL A 46 0.86 -6.21 0.44
C VAL A 46 1.64 -5.17 -0.35
N ALA A 47 2.72 -4.62 0.21
CA ALA A 47 3.57 -3.65 -0.49
C ALA A 47 4.17 -4.24 -1.77
N LYS A 48 4.76 -5.44 -1.69
CA LYS A 48 5.28 -6.17 -2.86
C LYS A 48 4.22 -6.42 -3.92
N ALA A 49 2.99 -6.74 -3.51
CA ALA A 49 1.92 -6.95 -4.48
C ALA A 49 1.54 -5.65 -5.20
N ILE A 50 1.49 -4.52 -4.49
CA ILE A 50 1.27 -3.20 -5.11
C ILE A 50 2.41 -2.87 -6.08
N GLU A 51 3.67 -3.13 -5.70
CA GLU A 51 4.83 -2.93 -6.57
C GLU A 51 4.80 -3.84 -7.81
N ALA A 52 4.40 -5.11 -7.64
CA ALA A 52 4.25 -6.06 -8.74
C ALA A 52 3.16 -5.62 -9.74
N ASP A 53 2.12 -4.94 -9.26
CA ASP A 53 1.06 -4.34 -10.07
C ASP A 53 1.46 -2.98 -10.69
N GLY A 54 2.72 -2.56 -10.53
CA GLY A 54 3.28 -1.31 -11.08
C GLY A 54 3.04 -0.06 -10.23
N GLY A 55 2.51 -0.22 -9.02
CA GLY A 55 2.35 0.84 -8.03
C GLY A 55 3.63 1.14 -7.27
N THR A 56 3.55 2.08 -6.32
CA THR A 56 4.63 2.38 -5.37
C THR A 56 4.14 2.13 -3.96
N ALA A 57 4.82 1.30 -3.19
CA ALA A 57 4.46 1.01 -1.81
C ALA A 57 5.68 0.88 -0.89
N SER A 58 5.48 1.08 0.42
CA SER A 58 6.50 0.90 1.46
C SER A 58 5.91 0.38 2.76
#